data_AF-A0A5E7S1B7-F1
#
_entry.id   AF-A0A5E7S1B7-F1
#
_cell.length_a   1.000
_cell.length_b   1.000
_cell.length_c   1.000
_cell.angle_alpha   90.00
_cell.angle_beta   90.00
_cell.angle_gamma   90.00
#
_symmetry.space_group_name_H-M   'P 1'
#
loop_
_entity.id
_entity.type
_entity.pdbx_description
1 polymer ?
#
loop_
_entity_poly.entity_id
_entity_poly.type
_entity_poly.pdbx_seq_one_letter_code
_entity_poly.pdbx_strand_id
1 'polypeptide(L)'
;MILKVTTLEERIIAVLHDVVEDCDISLDELREEGFSETVLTAIEAVTKVPGESSEDFIARAAQNPIGRVVKLAELEENSDLSRIAQPSWEDLERVEKYRRAIGVLH
;
A
#
# COMPACT_ATOMS: atom_id res chain seq x y z
N MET A 1 -3.32 -8.73 -3.76
CA MET A 1 -3.39 -7.29 -4.10
C MET A 1 -3.29 -7.13 -5.61
N ILE A 2 -2.31 -7.81 -6.20
CA ILE A 2 -2.04 -7.93 -7.65
C ILE A 2 -3.28 -8.26 -8.51
N LEU A 3 -4.26 -9.01 -7.98
CA LEU A 3 -5.48 -9.38 -8.72
C LEU A 3 -6.50 -8.22 -8.84
N LYS A 4 -6.37 -7.18 -8.03
CA LYS A 4 -7.29 -6.03 -8.00
C LYS A 4 -6.78 -4.81 -8.76
N VAL A 5 -5.54 -4.86 -9.24
CA VAL A 5 -4.90 -3.80 -10.03
C VAL A 5 -4.79 -4.20 -11.50
N THR A 6 -4.89 -3.21 -12.37
CA THR A 6 -5.15 -3.40 -13.81
C THR A 6 -3.93 -3.11 -14.67
N THR A 7 -3.18 -2.05 -14.37
CA THR A 7 -2.04 -1.62 -15.18
C THR A 7 -0.76 -2.34 -14.78
N LEU A 8 0.23 -2.35 -15.68
CA LEU A 8 1.55 -2.89 -15.38
C LEU A 8 2.22 -2.12 -14.22
N GLU A 9 2.11 -0.80 -14.22
CA GLU A 9 2.70 0.06 -13.18
C GLU A 9 2.08 -0.26 -11.81
N GLU A 10 0.74 -0.31 -11.71
CA GLU A 10 0.06 -0.67 -10.47
C GLU A 10 0.50 -2.04 -9.95
N ARG A 11 0.71 -3.03 -10.83
CA ARG A 11 1.18 -4.36 -10.46
C ARG A 11 2.62 -4.36 -9.98
N ILE A 12 3.50 -3.59 -10.63
CA ILE A 12 4.89 -3.43 -10.21
C ILE A 12 4.92 -2.83 -8.80
N ILE A 13 4.19 -1.75 -8.57
CA ILE A 13 4.13 -1.06 -7.27
C ILE A 13 3.54 -1.97 -6.19
N ALA A 14 2.44 -2.65 -6.50
CA ALA A 14 1.79 -3.61 -5.59
C ALA A 14 2.69 -4.80 -5.19
N VAL A 15 3.77 -5.07 -5.92
CA VAL A 15 4.77 -6.08 -5.53
C VAL A 15 5.95 -5.43 -4.81
N LEU A 16 6.47 -4.33 -5.34
CA LEU A 16 7.72 -3.74 -4.86
C LEU A 16 7.58 -2.96 -3.55
N HIS A 17 6.39 -2.43 -3.23
CA HIS A 17 6.23 -1.71 -1.96
C HIS A 17 6.51 -2.60 -0.73
N ASP A 18 6.02 -3.86 -0.71
CA ASP A 18 6.34 -4.84 0.34
C ASP A 18 7.84 -5.15 0.38
N VAL A 19 8.49 -5.23 -0.78
CA VAL A 19 9.94 -5.49 -0.85
C VAL A 19 10.73 -4.33 -0.26
N VAL A 20 10.34 -3.09 -0.55
CA VAL A 20 10.96 -1.89 0.04
C VAL A 20 10.69 -1.80 1.55
N GLU A 21 9.49 -2.18 2.00
CA GLU A 21 9.15 -2.18 3.43
C GLU A 21 9.86 -3.29 4.23
N ASP A 22 9.99 -4.49 3.67
CA ASP A 22 10.41 -5.69 4.41
C ASP A 22 11.86 -6.15 4.16
N CYS A 23 12.48 -5.74 3.05
CA CYS A 23 13.74 -6.34 2.58
C CYS A 23 14.94 -5.38 2.55
N ASP A 24 14.89 -4.22 3.23
CA ASP A 24 15.95 -3.21 3.26
C ASP A 24 16.43 -2.73 1.86
N ILE A 25 15.59 -2.86 0.82
CA ILE A 25 15.88 -2.32 -0.52
C ILE A 25 15.50 -0.84 -0.57
N SER A 26 16.43 -0.01 -1.03
CA SER A 26 16.23 1.43 -1.20
C SER A 26 15.59 1.79 -2.55
N LEU A 27 14.94 2.96 -2.59
CA LEU A 27 14.45 3.54 -3.86
C LEU A 27 15.59 3.86 -4.83
N ASP A 28 16.80 4.11 -4.32
CA ASP A 28 17.98 4.38 -5.16
C ASP A 28 18.45 3.12 -5.89
N GLU A 29 18.45 1.95 -5.23
CA GLU A 29 18.72 0.66 -5.88
C GLU A 29 17.69 0.36 -6.97
N LEU A 30 16.39 0.60 -6.70
CA LEU A 30 15.36 0.46 -7.74
C LEU A 30 15.58 1.44 -8.91
N ARG A 31 16.08 2.65 -8.64
CA ARG A 31 16.42 3.59 -9.71
C ARG A 31 17.58 3.08 -10.57
N GLU A 32 18.59 2.48 -9.96
CA GLU A 32 19.74 1.88 -10.66
C GLU A 32 19.34 0.69 -11.54
N GLU A 33 18.34 -0.09 -11.12
CA GLU A 33 17.70 -1.16 -11.92
C GLU A 33 16.85 -0.64 -13.09
N GLY A 34 16.66 0.68 -13.21
CA GLY A 34 16.01 1.33 -14.35
C GLY A 34 14.50 1.49 -14.22
N PHE A 35 13.94 1.41 -13.00
CA PHE A 35 12.53 1.74 -12.77
C PHE A 35 12.27 3.23 -13.06
N SER A 36 11.10 3.53 -13.62
CA SER A 36 10.73 4.91 -13.96
C SER A 36 10.45 5.73 -12.70
N GLU A 37 10.66 7.05 -12.77
CA GLU A 37 10.29 7.96 -11.67
C GLU A 37 8.80 7.88 -11.30
N THR A 38 7.92 7.58 -12.25
CA THR A 38 6.50 7.31 -11.99
C THR A 38 6.32 6.13 -11.03
N VAL A 39 7.05 5.03 -11.25
CA VAL A 39 7.00 3.85 -10.37
C VAL A 39 7.64 4.17 -9.02
N LEU A 40 8.81 4.80 -9.01
CA LEU A 40 9.54 5.12 -7.78
C LEU A 40 8.75 6.04 -6.86
N THR A 41 8.18 7.12 -7.40
CA THR A 41 7.33 8.06 -6.63
C THR A 41 6.04 7.43 -6.13
N ALA A 42 5.50 6.45 -6.85
CA ALA A 42 4.33 5.71 -6.40
C ALA A 42 4.67 4.70 -5.32
N ILE A 43 5.80 3.98 -5.42
CA ILE A 43 6.32 3.11 -4.35
C ILE A 43 6.56 3.94 -3.10
N GLU A 44 7.30 5.05 -3.21
CA GLU A 44 7.53 5.98 -2.10
C GLU A 44 6.21 6.37 -1.43
N ALA A 45 5.20 6.76 -2.21
CA ALA A 45 3.89 7.16 -1.71
C ALA A 45 3.15 6.06 -0.92
N VAL A 46 3.36 4.79 -1.25
CA VAL A 46 2.70 3.64 -0.60
C VAL A 46 3.59 2.89 0.40
N THR A 47 4.82 3.34 0.61
CA THR A 47 5.74 2.84 1.63
C THR A 47 5.66 3.72 2.88
N LYS A 48 5.46 3.13 4.05
CA LYS A 48 5.35 3.86 5.31
C LYS A 48 6.73 4.34 5.79
N VAL A 49 6.80 5.61 6.21
CA VAL A 49 8.04 6.17 6.78
C VAL A 49 8.12 5.88 8.29
N PRO A 50 9.29 5.50 8.83
CA PRO A 50 9.47 5.36 10.28
C PRO A 50 9.09 6.63 11.05
N GLY A 51 8.21 6.50 12.05
CA GLY A 51 7.70 7.63 12.83
C GLY A 51 6.51 8.38 12.21
N GLU A 52 6.11 8.04 10.98
CA GLU A 52 4.93 8.62 10.34
C GLU A 52 3.64 8.06 10.97
N SER A 53 2.66 8.97 11.19
CA SER A 53 1.34 8.56 11.66
C SER A 53 0.61 7.78 10.56
N SER A 54 -0.30 6.88 10.95
CA SER A 54 -1.11 6.17 9.95
C SER A 54 -1.97 7.11 9.11
N GLU A 55 -2.38 8.26 9.65
CA GLU A 55 -3.23 9.23 8.97
C GLU A 55 -2.43 10.01 7.91
N ASP A 56 -1.23 10.48 8.26
CA ASP A 56 -0.34 11.18 7.33
C ASP A 56 0.09 10.26 6.19
N PHE A 57 0.40 9.00 6.49
CA PHE A 57 0.75 8.01 5.50
C PHE A 57 -0.38 7.80 4.47
N ILE A 58 -1.62 7.61 4.95
CA ILE A 58 -2.77 7.42 4.06
C ILE A 58 -3.05 8.69 3.25
N ALA A 59 -2.93 9.87 3.86
CA ALA A 59 -3.11 11.14 3.16
C ALA A 59 -2.07 11.33 2.05
N ARG A 60 -0.79 10.96 2.30
CA ARG A 60 0.29 11.00 1.32
C ARG A 60 0.07 10.01 0.18
N ALA A 61 -0.29 8.77 0.50
CA ALA A 61 -0.64 7.76 -0.50
C ALA A 61 -1.81 8.23 -1.40
N ALA A 62 -2.80 8.92 -0.82
CA ALA A 62 -3.94 9.46 -1.55
C ALA A 62 -3.57 10.53 -2.60
N GLN A 63 -2.47 11.28 -2.40
CA GLN A 63 -2.02 12.31 -3.35
C GLN A 63 -1.40 11.73 -4.62
N ASN A 64 -0.91 10.49 -4.59
CA ASN A 64 -0.36 9.81 -5.76
C ASN A 64 -1.46 9.01 -6.47
N PRO A 65 -1.78 9.29 -7.76
CA PRO A 65 -2.89 8.60 -8.44
C PRO A 65 -2.75 7.07 -8.48
N ILE A 66 -1.54 6.56 -8.72
CA ILE A 66 -1.27 5.11 -8.80
C ILE A 66 -1.16 4.54 -7.38
N GLY A 67 -0.45 5.25 -6.50
CA GLY A 67 -0.31 4.88 -5.09
C GLY A 67 -1.66 4.73 -4.39
N ARG A 68 -2.60 5.64 -4.66
CA ARG A 68 -3.97 5.57 -4.15
C ARG A 68 -4.69 4.29 -4.57
N VAL A 69 -4.61 3.90 -5.84
CA VAL A 69 -5.23 2.68 -6.36
C VAL A 69 -4.64 1.44 -5.68
N VAL A 70 -3.30 1.39 -5.58
CA VAL A 70 -2.60 0.28 -4.92
C VAL A 70 -2.97 0.20 -3.43
N LYS A 71 -2.94 1.33 -2.72
CA LYS A 71 -3.25 1.40 -1.29
C LYS A 71 -4.69 1.02 -0.98
N LEU A 72 -5.62 1.43 -1.85
CA LEU A 72 -7.02 1.01 -1.76
C LEU A 72 -7.15 -0.51 -1.93
N ALA A 73 -6.54 -1.07 -2.98
CA ALA A 73 -6.58 -2.50 -3.26
C ALA A 73 -6.00 -3.35 -2.12
N GLU A 74 -4.88 -2.89 -1.53
CA GLU A 74 -4.23 -3.49 -0.36
C GLU A 74 -5.18 -3.49 0.85
N LEU A 75 -5.72 -2.31 1.21
CA LEU A 75 -6.60 -2.17 2.39
C LEU A 75 -7.88 -2.98 2.25
N GLU A 76 -8.48 -3.05 1.07
CA GLU A 76 -9.68 -3.86 0.84
C GLU A 76 -9.41 -5.35 1.00
N GLU A 77 -8.25 -5.85 0.55
CA GLU A 77 -7.88 -7.25 0.72
C GLU A 77 -7.51 -7.57 2.17
N ASN A 78 -6.78 -6.68 2.82
CA ASN A 78 -6.45 -6.79 4.25
C ASN A 78 -7.69 -6.68 5.15
N SER A 79 -8.79 -6.13 4.62
CA SER A 79 -10.10 -6.07 5.29
C SER A 79 -10.95 -7.33 5.12
N ASP A 80 -10.50 -8.32 4.32
CA ASP A 80 -11.25 -9.53 4.04
C ASP A 80 -11.13 -10.57 5.18
N LEU A 81 -12.04 -10.45 6.14
CA LEU A 81 -12.15 -11.38 7.27
C LEU A 81 -12.56 -12.79 6.87
N SER A 82 -13.09 -13.03 5.66
CA SER A 82 -13.48 -14.38 5.24
C SER A 82 -12.30 -15.35 5.17
N ARG A 83 -11.08 -14.81 5.12
CA ARG A 83 -9.81 -15.54 5.14
C ARG A 83 -9.42 -16.03 6.54
N ILE A 84 -10.08 -15.53 7.59
CA ILE A 84 -9.80 -15.87 9.00
C ILE A 84 -10.95 -16.71 9.53
N ALA A 85 -10.69 -17.99 9.83
CA ALA A 85 -11.73 -18.93 10.26
C ALA A 85 -12.46 -18.50 11.54
N GLN A 86 -11.74 -17.86 12.47
CA GLN A 86 -12.29 -17.33 13.73
C GLN A 86 -11.63 -15.97 14.04
N PRO A 87 -12.19 -14.85 13.56
CA PRO A 87 -11.62 -13.53 13.78
C PRO A 87 -11.55 -13.16 15.27
N SER A 88 -10.43 -12.61 15.69
CA SER A 88 -10.24 -12.06 17.04
C SER A 88 -10.77 -10.62 17.14
N TRP A 89 -10.79 -10.08 18.37
CA TRP A 89 -11.08 -8.66 18.58
C TRP A 89 -10.04 -7.74 17.92
N GLU A 90 -8.78 -8.14 17.90
CA GLU A 90 -7.69 -7.39 17.24
C GLU A 90 -7.90 -7.35 15.73
N ASP A 91 -8.37 -8.45 15.12
CA ASP A 91 -8.70 -8.48 13.68
C ASP A 91 -9.85 -7.51 13.35
N LEU A 92 -10.89 -7.49 14.20
CA LEU A 92 -12.03 -6.59 14.02
C LEU A 92 -11.61 -5.12 14.16
N GLU A 93 -10.77 -4.79 15.13
CA GLU A 93 -10.24 -3.43 15.33
C GLU A 93 -9.37 -2.99 14.15
N ARG A 94 -8.51 -3.90 13.65
CA ARG A 94 -7.67 -3.66 12.46
C ARG A 94 -8.51 -3.40 11.22
N VAL A 95 -9.56 -4.18 10.98
CA VAL A 95 -10.48 -3.97 9.84
C VAL A 95 -11.19 -2.64 9.96
N GLU A 96 -11.64 -2.27 11.15
CA GLU A 96 -12.31 -0.98 11.36
C GLU A 96 -11.35 0.20 11.13
N LYS A 97 -10.07 0.06 11.50
CA LYS A 97 -9.01 1.01 11.12
C LYS A 97 -8.86 1.11 9.60
N TYR A 98 -8.84 -0.02 8.88
CA TYR A 98 -8.72 -0.01 7.42
C TYR A 98 -9.93 0.59 6.73
N ARG A 99 -11.16 0.34 7.20
CA ARG A 99 -12.37 0.99 6.69
C ARG A 99 -12.30 2.51 6.76
N ARG A 100 -11.81 3.05 7.88
CA ARG A 100 -11.61 4.51 8.01
C ARG A 100 -10.58 5.03 7.00
N ALA A 101 -9.47 4.31 6.81
CA ALA A 101 -8.45 4.68 5.84
C ALA A 101 -8.98 4.66 4.40
N ILE A 102 -9.77 3.66 4.03
CA ILE A 102 -10.46 3.59 2.72
C ILE A 102 -11.32 4.84 2.49
N GLY A 103 -12.03 5.32 3.53
CA GLY A 103 -12.82 6.55 3.48
C GLY A 103 -12.04 7.83 3.14
N VAL A 104 -10.71 7.83 3.30
CA VAL A 104 -9.82 8.95 2.95
C VAL A 104 -9.28 8.83 1.52
N LEU A 105 -9.33 7.62 0.93
CA LEU A 105 -8.76 7.31 -0.39
C LEU A 105 -9.75 7.48 -1.57
N HIS A 106 -10.88 8.17 -1.35
CA HIS A 106 -11.90 8.44 -2.38
C HIS A 106 -11.53 9.57 -3.35
#